data_AF-A0AAV1LVP1-F1
#
_entry.id   AF-A0AAV1LVP1-F1
#
_cell.length_a   1.000
_cell.length_b   1.000
_cell.length_c   1.000
_cell.angle_alpha   90.00
_cell.angle_beta   90.00
_cell.angle_gamma   90.00
#
_symmetry.space_group_name_H-M   'P 1'
#
loop_
_entity.id
_entity.type
_entity.pdbx_description
1 polymer ?
#
loop_
_entity_poly.entity_id
_entity_poly.type
_entity_poly.pdbx_seq_one_letter_code
_entity_poly.pdbx_strand_id
1 'polypeptide(L)'
;MVRADLTLRHIKTQRPRRHFVGKLSIQNLKEAANKLTERFADFEKETKNLDIQQKYDWFETSIKLAKSTCTNKEKKKSYLSIKTKNLLEARKQVISSRDTENRRKRISELSKDIKQSMRRDRKQNRRKKIEEQIIRTGGTKKAYKELSESKDWVTKVRNEKGIEQNRRSDIKDIATSYYKQLYENTQEEPGEVIVLNDDEDESIPYILQREVEVALQSQSKDKAPGPDGIENEILLMAKNVLLPVITKLFNEIFANEVIPIQWTQSNIHSMERSMMGIRKKDRVRLEDIRKNTKVRDIATKVRKLKWKWAGHMSRGKEKWSRKVTEWYPRNGIRKRGRPRQRWEDDLVKFAGVTWNRVAKDRNEWKRLEEAFADWQSAEDNVDFI
;
A
#
# COMPACT_ATOMS: atom_id res chain seq x y z
N MET A 1 -6.78 -38.70 8.59
CA MET A 1 -6.97 -37.70 9.67
C MET A 1 -5.61 -37.05 9.93
N VAL A 2 -5.34 -35.86 9.37
CA VAL A 2 -4.08 -35.13 9.60
C VAL A 2 -4.48 -33.73 10.03
N ARG A 3 -4.52 -33.51 11.35
CA ARG A 3 -4.66 -32.17 11.93
C ARG A 3 -3.30 -31.51 11.82
N ALA A 4 -3.19 -30.50 10.97
CA ALA A 4 -2.00 -29.66 10.93
C ALA A 4 -2.01 -28.75 12.17
N ASP A 5 -1.22 -29.11 13.18
CA ASP A 5 -0.97 -28.24 14.34
C ASP A 5 -0.09 -27.07 13.90
N LEU A 6 -0.71 -25.91 13.69
CA LEU A 6 -0.02 -24.64 13.55
C LEU A 6 0.50 -24.22 14.93
N THR A 7 1.69 -24.70 15.30
CA THR A 7 2.40 -24.19 16.48
C THR A 7 2.89 -22.77 16.19
N LEU A 8 2.02 -21.78 16.41
CA LEU A 8 2.39 -20.36 16.40
C LEU A 8 3.27 -20.07 17.63
N ARG A 9 4.58 -20.38 17.54
CA ARG A 9 5.55 -19.84 18.48
C ARG A 9 5.49 -18.32 18.35
N HIS A 10 4.96 -17.64 19.38
CA HIS A 10 5.02 -16.19 19.49
C HIS A 10 6.48 -15.76 19.60
N ILE A 11 7.09 -15.46 18.45
CA ILE A 11 8.42 -14.85 18.40
C ILE A 11 8.26 -13.47 19.05
N LYS A 12 8.81 -13.29 20.26
CA LYS A 12 9.03 -11.96 20.83
C LYS A 12 10.07 -11.25 19.96
N THR A 13 9.64 -10.64 18.86
CA THR A 13 10.52 -9.79 18.07
C THR A 13 10.86 -8.56 18.90
N GLN A 14 12.16 -8.29 19.07
CA GLN A 14 12.59 -7.02 19.64
C GLN A 14 12.00 -5.90 18.77
N ARG A 15 11.35 -4.92 19.41
CA ARG A 15 10.73 -3.80 18.69
C ARG A 15 11.81 -3.10 17.86
N PRO A 16 11.69 -3.04 16.53
CA PRO A 16 12.60 -2.25 15.72
C PRO A 16 12.57 -0.81 16.24
N ARG A 17 13.75 -0.21 16.43
CA ARG A 17 13.83 1.23 16.74
C ARG A 17 13.04 1.98 15.67
N ARG A 18 12.15 2.89 16.10
CA ARG A 18 11.41 3.77 15.19
C ARG A 18 12.40 4.52 14.29
N HIS A 19 12.56 4.08 13.04
CA HIS A 19 13.01 4.98 11.97
C HIS A 19 11.89 5.99 11.77
N PHE A 20 12.14 7.21 12.23
CA PHE A 20 11.35 8.37 11.91
C PHE A 20 11.84 8.83 10.54
N VAL A 21 11.07 8.53 9.49
CA VAL A 21 11.15 9.30 8.26
C VAL A 21 10.44 10.60 8.61
N GLY A 22 11.23 11.66 8.82
CA GLY A 22 10.64 12.97 9.07
C GLY A 22 9.83 13.38 7.86
N LYS A 23 8.69 14.04 8.09
CA LYS A 23 8.01 14.75 7.02
C LYS A 23 8.97 15.78 6.45
N LEU A 24 8.98 15.95 5.13
CA LEU A 24 9.74 17.01 4.50
C LEU A 24 9.26 18.36 5.07
N SER A 25 10.21 19.24 5.35
CA SER A 25 9.87 20.61 5.71
C SER A 25 9.23 21.30 4.49
N ILE A 26 8.40 22.32 4.71
CA ILE A 26 7.82 23.12 3.63
C ILE A 26 8.92 23.66 2.70
N GLN A 27 10.09 24.00 3.26
CA GLN A 27 11.23 24.51 2.50
C GLN A 27 11.85 23.43 1.61
N ASN A 28 12.04 22.22 2.12
CA ASN A 28 12.55 21.09 1.34
C ASN A 28 11.55 20.67 0.24
N LEU A 29 10.23 20.82 0.48
CA LEU A 29 9.20 20.58 -0.53
C LEU A 29 9.24 21.63 -1.66
N LYS A 30 9.53 22.91 -1.34
CA LYS A 30 9.74 23.95 -2.36
C LYS A 30 10.97 23.68 -3.20
N GLU A 31 12.09 23.31 -2.57
CA GLU A 31 13.32 22.95 -3.26
C GLU A 31 13.13 21.73 -4.16
N ALA A 32 12.39 20.72 -3.70
CA ALA A 32 12.06 19.55 -4.51
C ALA A 32 11.21 19.93 -5.73
N ALA A 33 10.20 20.80 -5.55
CA ALA A 33 9.37 21.28 -6.63
C ALA A 33 10.18 22.07 -7.67
N ASN A 34 11.10 22.95 -7.24
CA ASN A 34 11.96 23.71 -8.14
C ASN A 34 12.89 22.80 -8.97
N LYS A 35 13.51 21.78 -8.36
CA LYS A 35 14.33 20.80 -9.10
C LYS A 35 13.50 20.00 -10.10
N LEU A 36 12.26 19.68 -9.75
CA LEU A 36 11.33 19.03 -10.69
C LEU A 36 11.00 19.98 -11.85
N THR A 37 10.86 21.29 -11.59
CA THR A 37 10.63 22.26 -12.67
C THR A 37 11.75 22.29 -13.71
N GLU A 38 13.00 22.22 -13.26
CA GLU A 38 14.17 22.17 -14.16
C GLU A 38 14.20 20.84 -14.93
N ARG A 39 14.00 19.71 -14.25
CA ARG A 39 14.12 18.39 -14.87
C ARG A 39 13.00 18.06 -15.85
N PHE A 40 11.76 18.45 -15.54
CA PHE A 40 10.62 18.20 -16.43
C PHE A 40 10.53 19.17 -17.60
N ALA A 41 11.32 20.25 -17.63
CA ALA A 41 11.43 21.13 -18.80
C ALA A 41 12.00 20.40 -20.03
N ASP A 42 12.89 19.42 -19.82
CA ASP A 42 13.49 18.61 -20.88
C ASP A 42 12.76 17.28 -21.14
N PHE A 43 11.58 17.07 -20.53
CA PHE A 43 10.80 15.82 -20.65
C PHE A 43 10.60 15.42 -22.12
N GLU A 44 10.22 16.36 -22.99
CA GLU A 44 9.97 16.05 -24.41
C GLU A 44 11.23 15.69 -25.20
N LYS A 45 12.39 16.22 -24.81
CA LYS A 45 13.67 15.92 -25.47
C LYS A 45 14.17 14.54 -25.05
N GLU A 46 14.10 14.23 -23.75
CA GLU A 46 14.63 12.98 -23.21
C GLU A 46 13.72 11.78 -23.48
N THR A 47 12.41 11.99 -23.63
CA THR A 47 11.44 10.88 -23.79
C THR A 47 11.02 10.58 -25.22
N LYS A 48 11.53 11.32 -26.21
CA LYS A 48 11.08 11.23 -27.61
C LYS A 48 11.16 9.82 -28.22
N ASN A 49 12.16 9.03 -27.80
CA ASN A 49 12.43 7.69 -28.33
C ASN A 49 12.22 6.57 -27.30
N LEU A 50 11.66 6.89 -26.13
CA LEU A 50 11.46 5.91 -25.05
C LEU A 50 10.10 5.23 -25.16
N ASP A 51 10.05 3.94 -24.80
CA ASP A 51 8.80 3.21 -24.65
C ASP A 51 7.97 3.74 -23.46
N ILE A 52 6.66 3.49 -23.44
CA ILE A 52 5.75 3.94 -22.38
C ILE A 52 6.22 3.51 -20.99
N GLN A 53 6.71 2.27 -20.85
CA GLN A 53 7.21 1.79 -19.56
C GLN A 53 8.44 2.59 -19.13
N GLN A 54 9.37 2.85 -20.05
CA GLN A 54 10.57 3.64 -19.79
C GLN A 54 10.24 5.10 -19.47
N LYS A 55 9.24 5.69 -20.13
CA LYS A 55 8.71 7.02 -19.82
C LYS A 55 8.14 7.10 -18.41
N TYR A 56 7.38 6.09 -18.00
CA TYR A 56 6.83 5.99 -16.65
C TYR A 56 7.94 5.82 -15.60
N ASP A 57 8.91 4.96 -15.84
CA ASP A 57 10.04 4.73 -14.92
C ASP A 57 10.92 5.98 -14.81
N TRP A 58 11.16 6.69 -15.91
CA TRP A 58 11.85 7.98 -15.90
C TRP A 58 11.07 9.02 -15.07
N PHE A 59 9.74 9.08 -15.22
CA PHE A 59 8.88 9.96 -14.42
C PHE A 59 8.98 9.64 -12.92
N GLU A 60 8.85 8.36 -12.54
CA GLU A 60 8.90 7.93 -11.14
C GLU A 60 10.28 8.16 -10.51
N THR A 61 11.35 7.81 -11.22
CA THR A 61 12.74 8.01 -10.76
C THR A 61 13.09 9.50 -10.62
N SER A 62 12.56 10.36 -11.49
CA SER A 62 12.74 11.81 -11.41
C SER A 62 12.16 12.39 -10.12
N ILE A 63 10.94 11.97 -9.75
CA ILE A 63 10.29 12.38 -8.51
C ILE A 63 11.03 11.82 -7.29
N LYS A 64 11.44 10.55 -7.34
CA LYS A 64 12.23 9.91 -6.28
C LYS A 64 13.58 10.60 -6.08
N LEU A 65 14.27 11.00 -7.15
CA LEU A 65 15.55 11.71 -7.06
C LEU A 65 15.36 13.09 -6.41
N ALA A 66 14.37 13.87 -6.85
CA ALA A 66 14.07 15.16 -6.24
C ALA A 66 13.78 15.03 -4.74
N LYS A 67 13.04 13.99 -4.33
CA LYS A 67 12.83 13.68 -2.92
C LYS A 67 14.15 13.41 -2.20
N SER A 68 14.98 12.50 -2.73
CA SER A 68 16.23 12.09 -2.09
C SER A 68 17.22 13.25 -1.88
N THR A 69 17.33 14.14 -2.86
CA THR A 69 18.24 15.31 -2.79
C THR A 69 17.76 16.39 -1.82
N CYS A 70 16.45 16.43 -1.50
CA CYS A 70 15.85 17.38 -0.55
C CYS A 70 15.69 16.78 0.85
N THR A 71 15.93 15.48 1.02
CA THR A 71 15.96 14.84 2.35
C THR A 71 17.32 15.03 3.02
N ASN A 72 17.56 16.20 3.62
CA ASN A 72 18.53 16.28 4.70
C ASN A 72 18.04 15.36 5.83
N LYS A 73 18.84 14.36 6.24
CA LYS A 73 18.56 13.53 7.42
C LYS A 73 18.47 14.44 8.65
N GLU A 74 17.31 15.02 8.91
CA GLU A 74 17.11 15.84 10.10
C GLU A 74 17.38 14.97 11.32
N LYS A 75 18.42 15.32 12.08
CA LYS A 75 18.68 14.70 13.38
C LYS A 75 17.41 14.89 14.21
N LYS A 76 16.97 13.80 14.86
CA LYS A 76 15.75 13.75 15.68
C LYS A 76 15.73 14.97 16.62
N LYS A 77 14.86 15.95 16.36
CA LYS A 77 14.76 17.16 17.20
C LYS A 77 14.37 16.71 18.61
N SER A 78 15.34 16.75 19.53
CA SER A 78 15.08 16.47 20.93
C SER A 78 14.20 17.58 21.46
N TYR A 79 13.08 17.24 22.10
CA TYR A 79 12.22 18.23 22.74
C TYR A 79 12.88 18.88 23.96
N LEU A 80 14.04 18.35 24.39
CA LEU A 80 14.80 18.83 25.54
C LEU A 80 15.57 20.10 25.18
N SER A 81 15.35 21.13 25.99
CA SER A 81 16.13 22.36 25.97
C SER A 81 17.62 22.08 26.25
N ILE A 82 18.48 22.96 25.75
CA ILE A 82 19.93 22.94 26.02
C ILE A 82 20.17 22.98 27.54
N LYS A 83 19.42 23.82 28.26
CA LYS A 83 19.48 23.89 29.73
C LYS A 83 19.24 22.53 30.38
N THR A 84 18.25 21.79 29.92
CA THR A 84 17.88 20.48 30.46
C THR A 84 18.94 19.42 30.13
N LYS A 85 19.57 19.50 28.96
CA LYS A 85 20.72 18.65 28.60
C LYS A 85 21.92 18.91 29.50
N ASN A 86 22.25 20.17 29.75
CA ASN A 86 23.37 20.56 30.62
C ASN A 86 23.12 20.10 32.07
N LEU A 87 21.88 20.20 32.58
CA LEU A 87 21.54 19.68 33.90
C LEU A 87 21.65 18.15 34.00
N LEU A 88 21.26 17.42 32.94
CA LEU A 88 21.42 15.97 32.87
C LEU A 88 22.91 15.57 32.84
N GLU A 89 23.73 16.33 32.12
CA GLU A 89 25.17 16.12 32.02
C GLU A 89 25.89 16.46 33.33
N ALA A 90 25.53 17.57 33.98
CA ALA A 90 26.02 17.93 35.30
C ALA A 90 25.69 16.85 36.35
N ARG A 91 24.45 16.32 36.34
CA ARG A 91 24.09 15.20 37.22
C ARG A 91 24.88 13.93 36.91
N LYS A 92 25.13 13.64 35.62
CA LYS A 92 25.95 12.51 35.20
C LYS A 92 27.39 12.65 35.72
N GLN A 93 27.98 13.83 35.64
CA GLN A 93 29.33 14.12 36.14
C GLN A 93 29.43 13.93 37.65
N VAL A 94 28.43 14.39 38.42
CA VAL A 94 28.37 14.21 39.89
C VAL A 94 28.16 12.74 40.29
N ILE A 95 27.49 11.93 39.44
CA ILE A 95 27.37 10.49 39.66
C ILE A 95 28.71 9.77 39.37
N SER A 96 29.44 10.21 38.34
CA SER A 96 30.74 9.64 38.00
C SER A 96 31.89 10.09 38.92
N SER A 97 31.74 11.20 39.64
CA SER A 97 32.77 11.69 40.55
C SER A 97 32.87 10.82 41.81
N ARG A 98 34.11 10.62 42.29
CA ARG A 98 34.41 9.84 43.50
C ARG A 98 34.20 10.61 44.81
N ASP A 99 33.82 11.88 44.71
CA ASP A 99 33.66 12.79 45.83
C ASP A 99 32.44 12.40 46.70
N THR A 100 32.67 12.19 47.99
CA THR A 100 31.66 11.65 48.94
C THR A 100 30.89 12.75 49.65
N GLU A 101 31.48 13.93 49.82
CA GLU A 101 30.92 14.98 50.65
C GLU A 101 29.83 15.75 49.89
N ASN A 102 28.65 15.87 50.49
CA ASN A 102 27.47 16.51 49.90
C ASN A 102 26.96 15.95 48.55
N ARG A 103 27.49 14.83 48.05
CA ARG A 103 27.08 14.21 46.77
C ARG A 103 25.57 13.92 46.72
N ARG A 104 25.00 13.35 47.80
CA ARG A 104 23.55 13.07 47.87
C ARG A 104 22.70 14.35 47.77
N LYS A 105 23.13 15.44 48.42
CA LYS A 105 22.41 16.72 48.43
C LYS A 105 22.45 17.38 47.05
N ARG A 106 23.64 17.46 46.43
CA ARG A 106 23.83 17.95 45.05
C ARG A 106 23.03 17.16 44.03
N ILE A 107 23.00 15.82 44.13
CA ILE A 107 22.17 14.97 43.25
C ILE A 107 20.68 15.25 43.45
N SER A 108 20.24 15.47 44.69
CA SER A 108 18.84 15.79 45.01
C SER A 108 18.41 17.13 44.40
N GLU A 109 19.23 18.18 44.58
CA GLU A 109 19.02 19.52 44.02
C GLU A 109 18.98 19.48 42.49
N LEU A 110 19.99 18.88 41.85
CA LEU A 110 20.01 18.69 40.39
C LEU A 110 18.81 17.87 39.91
N SER A 111 18.37 16.86 40.66
CA SER A 111 17.19 16.06 40.29
C SER A 111 15.88 16.87 40.38
N LYS A 112 15.77 17.80 41.34
CA LYS A 112 14.62 18.73 41.43
C LYS A 112 14.61 19.66 40.22
N ASP A 113 15.75 20.24 39.87
CA ASP A 113 15.89 21.16 38.74
C ASP A 113 15.66 20.47 37.39
N ILE A 114 16.15 19.25 37.24
CA ILE A 114 15.86 18.39 36.08
C ILE A 114 14.36 18.11 35.99
N LYS A 115 13.71 17.71 37.09
CA LYS A 115 12.26 17.43 37.08
C LYS A 115 11.46 18.68 36.68
N GLN A 116 11.84 19.86 37.18
CA GLN A 116 11.16 21.12 36.86
C GLN A 116 11.39 21.56 35.41
N SER A 117 12.63 21.50 34.91
CA SER A 117 12.97 21.80 33.51
C SER A 117 12.29 20.84 32.53
N MET A 118 12.30 19.53 32.80
CA MET A 118 11.59 18.51 32.00
C MET A 118 10.09 18.79 31.90
N ARG A 119 9.45 19.25 32.99
CA ARG A 119 8.03 19.63 32.98
C ARG A 119 7.78 20.85 32.09
N ARG A 120 8.64 21.87 32.15
CA ARG A 120 8.56 23.07 31.30
C ARG A 120 8.74 22.70 29.82
N ASP A 121 9.77 21.93 29.49
CA ASP A 121 10.08 21.48 28.13
C ASP A 121 8.91 20.69 27.53
N ARG A 122 8.30 19.76 28.29
CA ARG A 122 7.11 19.03 27.84
C ARG A 122 5.92 19.95 27.56
N LYS A 123 5.66 20.93 28.43
CA LYS A 123 4.58 21.91 28.25
C LYS A 123 4.81 22.77 27.01
N GLN A 124 6.05 23.22 26.80
CA GLN A 124 6.41 24.05 25.65
C GLN A 124 6.35 23.27 24.34
N ASN A 125 6.88 22.05 24.30
CA ASN A 125 6.76 21.16 23.14
C ASN A 125 5.29 20.83 22.83
N ARG A 126 4.45 20.61 23.85
CA ARG A 126 3.01 20.40 23.67
C ARG A 126 2.34 21.62 23.03
N ARG A 127 2.63 22.83 23.52
CA ARG A 127 2.08 24.09 22.95
C ARG A 127 2.52 24.29 21.51
N LYS A 128 3.82 24.18 21.25
CA LYS A 128 4.40 24.33 19.91
C LYS A 128 3.77 23.37 18.90
N LYS A 129 3.61 22.10 19.26
CA LYS A 129 2.95 21.10 18.40
C LYS A 129 1.48 21.43 18.13
N ILE A 130 0.75 21.97 19.09
CA ILE A 130 -0.64 22.38 18.89
C ILE A 130 -0.69 23.57 17.92
N GLU A 131 0.14 24.57 18.14
CA GLU A 131 0.25 25.77 17.31
C GLU A 131 0.62 25.43 15.85
N GLU A 132 1.66 24.61 15.64
CA GLU A 132 2.08 24.13 14.31
C GLU A 132 0.92 23.46 13.55
N GLN A 133 0.11 22.66 14.23
CA GLN A 133 -1.00 21.93 13.61
C GLN A 133 -2.22 22.83 13.36
N ILE A 134 -2.46 23.82 14.22
CA ILE A 134 -3.49 24.85 14.00
C ILE A 134 -3.14 25.65 12.74
N ILE A 135 -1.90 26.14 12.62
CA ILE A 135 -1.45 26.89 11.45
C ILE A 135 -1.57 26.02 10.18
N ARG A 136 -1.19 24.74 10.25
CA ARG A 136 -1.20 23.85 9.08
C ARG A 136 -2.60 23.39 8.65
N THR A 137 -3.50 23.12 9.60
CA THR A 137 -4.75 22.38 9.34
C THR A 137 -6.02 23.05 9.86
N GLY A 138 -5.89 24.16 10.59
CA GLY A 138 -7.01 24.87 11.22
C GLY A 138 -7.65 24.14 12.41
N GLY A 139 -7.14 22.97 12.81
CA GLY A 139 -7.77 22.12 13.82
C GLY A 139 -6.82 21.50 14.84
N THR A 140 -7.31 21.28 16.06
CA THR A 140 -6.53 20.74 17.18
C THR A 140 -6.52 19.22 17.28
N LYS A 141 -7.47 18.53 16.62
CA LYS A 141 -7.61 17.06 16.67
C LYS A 141 -6.33 16.32 16.25
N LYS A 142 -5.65 16.80 15.20
CA LYS A 142 -4.40 16.20 14.71
C LYS A 142 -3.26 16.37 15.72
N ALA A 143 -3.17 17.52 16.38
CA ALA A 143 -2.17 17.75 17.44
C ALA A 143 -2.35 16.78 18.60
N TYR A 144 -3.57 16.59 19.09
CA TYR A 144 -3.85 15.66 20.18
C TYR A 144 -3.55 14.21 19.82
N LYS A 145 -3.82 13.81 18.56
CA LYS A 145 -3.47 12.48 18.05
C LYS A 145 -1.97 12.23 17.97
N GLU A 146 -1.16 13.27 17.74
CA GLU A 146 0.31 13.16 17.71
C GLU A 146 0.94 13.21 19.11
N LEU A 147 0.30 13.96 20.02
CA LEU A 147 0.69 14.06 21.42
C LEU A 147 0.28 12.84 22.24
N SER A 148 -0.67 12.03 21.77
CA SER A 148 -1.07 10.80 22.46
C SER A 148 -0.01 9.71 22.29
N GLU A 149 0.54 9.25 23.41
CA GLU A 149 1.55 8.18 23.44
C GLU A 149 0.88 6.80 23.36
N SER A 150 -0.34 6.70 23.86
CA SER A 150 -1.19 5.52 23.84
C SER A 150 -2.50 5.81 23.12
N LYS A 151 -3.09 4.76 22.55
CA LYS A 151 -4.47 4.80 22.09
C LYS A 151 -5.34 4.33 23.25
N ASP A 152 -6.32 5.14 23.62
CA ASP A 152 -7.29 4.72 24.62
C ASP A 152 -8.01 3.48 24.10
N TRP A 153 -8.04 2.45 24.94
CA TRP A 153 -8.78 1.24 24.63
C TRP A 153 -10.27 1.56 24.82
N VAL A 154 -11.12 0.91 24.04
CA VAL A 154 -12.58 1.07 24.15
C VAL A 154 -13.00 0.56 25.52
N THR A 155 -13.39 1.47 26.42
CA THR A 155 -13.66 1.15 27.82
C THR A 155 -14.97 0.40 28.03
N LYS A 156 -15.96 0.65 27.16
CA LYS A 156 -17.29 0.05 27.19
C LYS A 156 -17.82 -0.20 25.79
N VAL A 157 -18.51 -1.32 25.57
CA VAL A 157 -19.22 -1.64 24.31
C VAL A 157 -20.62 -2.14 24.67
N ARG A 158 -21.62 -1.76 23.87
CA ARG A 158 -22.98 -2.29 23.99
C ARG A 158 -23.15 -3.54 23.14
N ASN A 159 -23.76 -4.57 23.71
CA ASN A 159 -24.14 -5.78 22.97
C ASN A 159 -25.39 -5.54 22.13
N GLU A 160 -25.74 -6.52 21.30
CA GLU A 160 -27.00 -6.57 20.54
C GLU A 160 -28.24 -6.43 21.44
N LYS A 161 -28.15 -6.86 22.69
CA LYS A 161 -29.21 -6.72 23.71
C LYS A 161 -29.21 -5.36 24.43
N GLY A 162 -28.38 -4.41 24.00
CA GLY A 162 -28.26 -3.06 24.61
C GLY A 162 -27.47 -2.98 25.92
N ILE A 163 -27.00 -4.12 26.46
CA ILE A 163 -26.25 -4.17 27.73
C ILE A 163 -24.81 -3.70 27.54
N GLU A 164 -24.32 -2.82 28.42
CA GLU A 164 -22.95 -2.32 28.42
C GLU A 164 -21.98 -3.31 29.09
N GLN A 165 -20.93 -3.69 28.36
CA GLN A 165 -19.86 -4.53 28.84
C GLN A 165 -18.54 -3.77 28.94
N ASN A 166 -17.85 -3.95 30.08
CA ASN A 166 -16.61 -3.23 30.41
C ASN A 166 -15.40 -4.17 30.51
N ARG A 167 -15.62 -5.48 30.54
CA ARG A 167 -14.54 -6.46 30.65
C ARG A 167 -13.87 -6.67 29.29
N ARG A 168 -12.55 -6.78 29.31
CA ARG A 168 -11.75 -6.88 28.08
C ARG A 168 -12.00 -8.15 27.26
N SER A 169 -12.34 -9.27 27.90
CA SER A 169 -12.76 -10.51 27.21
C SER A 169 -14.03 -10.24 26.43
N ASP A 170 -15.03 -9.73 27.13
CA ASP A 170 -16.39 -9.60 26.62
C ASP A 170 -16.41 -8.61 25.45
N ILE A 171 -15.70 -7.47 25.58
CA ILE A 171 -15.51 -6.50 24.49
C ILE A 171 -14.87 -7.12 23.23
N LYS A 172 -13.92 -8.06 23.40
CA LYS A 172 -13.34 -8.76 22.24
C LYS A 172 -14.34 -9.71 21.63
N ASP A 173 -15.10 -10.44 22.45
CA ASP A 173 -16.05 -11.44 21.96
C ASP A 173 -17.18 -10.76 21.18
N ILE A 174 -17.71 -9.65 21.69
CA ILE A 174 -18.71 -8.80 21.01
C ILE A 174 -18.17 -8.26 19.68
N ALA A 175 -16.94 -7.75 19.68
CA ALA A 175 -16.34 -7.26 18.44
C ALA A 175 -16.13 -8.39 17.44
N THR A 176 -15.74 -9.58 17.91
CA THR A 176 -15.50 -10.75 17.06
C THR A 176 -16.81 -11.26 16.46
N SER A 177 -17.88 -11.37 17.24
CA SER A 177 -19.20 -11.77 16.74
C SER A 177 -19.73 -10.78 15.71
N TYR A 178 -19.63 -9.47 15.99
CA TYR A 178 -20.08 -8.42 15.08
C TYR A 178 -19.36 -8.46 13.72
N TYR A 179 -18.02 -8.47 13.72
CA TYR A 179 -17.28 -8.53 12.47
C TYR A 179 -17.43 -9.88 11.75
N LYS A 180 -17.58 -10.97 12.50
CA LYS A 180 -17.88 -12.28 11.93
C LYS A 180 -19.21 -12.25 11.18
N GLN A 181 -20.27 -11.73 11.81
CA GLN A 181 -21.56 -11.53 11.14
C GLN A 181 -21.46 -10.57 9.93
N LEU A 182 -20.72 -9.47 10.05
CA LEU A 182 -20.53 -8.50 8.97
C LEU A 182 -19.87 -9.11 7.73
N TYR A 183 -18.89 -10.00 7.93
CA TYR A 183 -18.15 -10.64 6.84
C TYR A 183 -18.71 -12.00 6.43
N GLU A 184 -19.57 -12.63 7.24
CA GLU A 184 -20.35 -13.81 6.85
C GLU A 184 -21.53 -13.43 5.96
N ASN A 185 -22.02 -12.18 6.08
CA ASN A 185 -23.11 -11.67 5.25
C ASN A 185 -22.60 -11.39 3.82
N THR A 186 -22.56 -12.46 3.04
CA THR A 186 -22.43 -12.44 1.58
C THR A 186 -23.83 -12.24 1.00
N GLN A 187 -24.50 -11.14 1.37
CA GLN A 187 -25.52 -10.64 0.45
C GLN A 187 -24.69 -10.09 -0.71
N GLU A 188 -24.52 -10.93 -1.73
CA GLU A 188 -24.36 -10.43 -3.09
C GLU A 188 -25.59 -9.54 -3.31
N GLU A 189 -25.49 -8.26 -2.94
CA GLU A 189 -26.28 -7.24 -3.63
C GLU A 189 -26.05 -7.58 -5.10
N PRO A 190 -27.10 -7.95 -5.86
CA PRO A 190 -26.95 -8.24 -7.27
C PRO A 190 -26.37 -6.96 -7.86
N GLY A 191 -25.06 -6.97 -8.09
CA GLY A 191 -24.37 -5.83 -8.67
C GLY A 191 -25.16 -5.51 -9.92
N GLU A 192 -25.68 -4.28 -10.01
CA GLU A 192 -26.36 -3.82 -11.21
C GLU A 192 -25.50 -4.26 -12.38
N VAL A 193 -26.02 -5.22 -13.13
CA VAL A 193 -25.43 -5.60 -14.40
C VAL A 193 -25.65 -4.37 -15.24
N ILE A 194 -24.63 -3.51 -15.30
CA ILE A 194 -24.57 -2.46 -16.30
C ILE A 194 -24.53 -3.21 -17.62
N VAL A 195 -25.71 -3.36 -18.22
CA VAL A 195 -25.85 -3.76 -19.61
C VAL A 195 -25.21 -2.63 -20.38
N LEU A 196 -23.96 -2.84 -20.80
CA LEU A 196 -23.33 -1.97 -21.78
C LEU A 196 -24.12 -2.17 -23.07
N ASN A 197 -24.95 -1.19 -23.41
CA ASN A 197 -25.51 -1.12 -24.74
C ASN A 197 -24.32 -0.89 -25.69
N ASP A 198 -24.00 -1.90 -26.51
CA ASP A 198 -22.93 -1.88 -27.50
C ASP A 198 -23.26 -0.97 -28.72
N ASP A 199 -24.36 -0.22 -28.65
CA ASP A 199 -24.88 0.61 -29.72
C ASP A 199 -24.51 2.08 -29.48
N GLU A 200 -23.25 2.42 -29.75
CA GLU A 200 -22.79 3.66 -30.38
C GLU A 200 -21.24 3.71 -30.30
N ASP A 201 -20.58 3.78 -31.45
CA ASP A 201 -19.13 4.02 -31.57
C ASP A 201 -18.81 5.48 -31.11
N GLU A 202 -19.07 5.83 -29.85
CA GLU A 202 -18.61 7.09 -29.26
C GLU A 202 -17.11 6.99 -29.00
N SER A 203 -16.33 7.79 -29.73
CA SER A 203 -14.90 7.91 -29.50
C SER A 203 -14.65 8.43 -28.08
N ILE A 204 -13.97 7.65 -27.24
CA ILE A 204 -13.66 8.05 -25.87
C ILE A 204 -12.74 9.29 -25.92
N PRO A 205 -13.12 10.42 -25.31
CA PRO A 205 -12.30 11.63 -25.35
C PRO A 205 -11.00 11.44 -24.57
N TYR A 206 -9.94 12.12 -25.02
CA TYR A 206 -8.67 12.18 -24.29
C TYR A 206 -8.84 12.91 -22.95
N ILE A 207 -8.02 12.52 -21.97
CA ILE A 207 -7.99 13.12 -20.65
C ILE A 207 -7.55 14.57 -20.77
N LEU A 208 -8.33 15.47 -20.18
CA LEU A 208 -8.06 16.91 -20.19
C LEU A 208 -7.12 17.29 -19.04
N GLN A 209 -6.31 18.34 -19.23
CA GLN A 209 -5.44 18.87 -18.17
C GLN A 209 -6.22 19.29 -16.92
N ARG A 210 -7.45 19.82 -17.10
CA ARG A 210 -8.33 20.21 -16.00
C ARG A 210 -8.74 19.01 -15.14
N GLU A 211 -9.00 17.85 -15.74
CA GLU A 211 -9.36 16.64 -15.00
C GLU A 211 -8.19 16.16 -14.13
N VAL A 212 -6.98 16.19 -14.69
CA VAL A 212 -5.76 15.88 -13.94
C VAL A 212 -5.54 16.89 -12.81
N GLU A 213 -5.83 18.17 -13.03
CA GLU A 213 -5.73 19.18 -11.98
C GLU A 213 -6.69 18.92 -10.83
N VAL A 214 -7.97 18.67 -11.12
CA VAL A 214 -8.97 18.34 -10.09
C VAL A 214 -8.55 17.07 -9.33
N ALA A 215 -8.06 16.05 -10.05
CA ALA A 215 -7.57 14.81 -9.43
C ALA A 215 -6.38 15.06 -8.49
N LEU A 216 -5.39 15.86 -8.88
CA LEU A 216 -4.25 16.23 -8.04
C LEU A 216 -4.66 17.07 -6.82
N GLN A 217 -5.59 18.01 -6.99
CA GLN A 217 -6.08 18.86 -5.90
C GLN A 217 -6.93 18.08 -4.88
N SER A 218 -7.64 17.04 -5.33
CA SER A 218 -8.43 16.16 -4.45
C SER A 218 -7.57 15.34 -3.48
N GLN A 219 -6.26 15.20 -3.77
CA GLN A 219 -5.37 14.40 -2.95
C GLN A 219 -5.20 14.97 -1.54
N SER A 220 -5.50 14.15 -0.54
CA SER A 220 -5.38 14.52 0.86
C SER A 220 -3.91 14.70 1.27
N LYS A 221 -3.61 15.83 1.93
CA LYS A 221 -2.32 16.09 2.60
C LYS A 221 -2.14 15.17 3.82
N ASP A 222 -0.90 14.97 4.26
CA ASP A 222 -0.53 14.09 5.40
C ASP A 222 -0.87 12.59 5.26
N LYS A 223 -1.19 12.11 4.04
CA LYS A 223 -1.36 10.67 3.79
C LYS A 223 0.00 9.98 3.72
N ALA A 224 0.02 8.71 4.14
CA ALA A 224 1.22 7.90 3.99
C ALA A 224 1.46 7.66 2.49
N PRO A 225 2.71 7.74 2.02
CA PRO A 225 3.03 7.44 0.63
C PRO A 225 2.68 5.99 0.31
N GLY A 226 2.42 5.72 -0.97
CA GLY A 226 2.21 4.38 -1.48
C GLY A 226 3.51 3.55 -1.48
N PRO A 227 3.49 2.36 -2.11
CA PRO A 227 4.70 1.55 -2.30
C PRO A 227 5.78 2.27 -3.13
N ASP A 228 5.36 3.22 -3.96
CA ASP A 228 6.21 4.16 -4.71
C ASP A 228 7.06 5.09 -3.82
N GLY A 229 6.63 5.32 -2.58
CA GLY A 229 7.31 6.23 -1.65
C GLY A 229 7.12 7.71 -1.99
N ILE A 230 6.24 8.05 -2.93
CA ILE A 230 5.95 9.43 -3.35
C ILE A 230 4.93 10.04 -2.39
N GLU A 231 5.24 11.21 -1.84
CA GLU A 231 4.35 11.92 -0.92
C GLU A 231 3.44 12.88 -1.68
N ASN A 232 2.15 12.87 -1.36
CA ASN A 232 1.15 13.76 -1.98
C ASN A 232 1.54 15.24 -1.90
N GLU A 233 2.28 15.64 -0.87
CA GLU A 233 2.74 17.03 -0.69
C GLU A 233 3.68 17.49 -1.80
N ILE A 234 4.52 16.60 -2.33
CA ILE A 234 5.42 16.90 -3.45
C ILE A 234 4.59 17.10 -4.73
N LEU A 235 3.62 16.21 -4.96
CA LEU A 235 2.73 16.28 -6.13
C LEU A 235 1.91 17.57 -6.15
N LEU A 236 1.34 17.98 -4.99
CA LEU A 236 0.59 19.22 -4.88
C LEU A 236 1.47 20.46 -5.10
N MET A 237 2.72 20.46 -4.63
CA MET A 237 3.64 21.58 -4.78
C MET A 237 4.16 21.72 -6.21
N ALA A 238 4.43 20.59 -6.88
CA ALA A 238 4.90 20.55 -8.26
C ALA A 238 3.76 20.48 -9.29
N LYS A 239 2.50 20.74 -8.90
CA LYS A 239 1.32 20.53 -9.75
C LYS A 239 1.43 21.19 -11.12
N ASN A 240 1.91 22.45 -11.17
CA ASN A 240 1.95 23.23 -12.41
C ASN A 240 2.88 22.59 -13.46
N VAL A 241 3.93 21.91 -13.00
CA VAL A 241 4.91 21.24 -13.86
C VAL A 241 4.48 19.81 -14.20
N LEU A 242 3.89 19.12 -13.24
CA LEU A 242 3.45 17.74 -13.43
C LEU A 242 2.21 17.65 -14.33
N LEU A 243 1.34 18.66 -14.35
CA LEU A 243 0.11 18.68 -15.13
C LEU A 243 0.31 18.33 -16.62
N PRO A 244 1.11 19.10 -17.40
CA PRO A 244 1.29 18.79 -18.81
C PRO A 244 1.94 17.42 -19.05
N VAL A 245 2.88 17.03 -18.18
CA VAL A 245 3.60 15.75 -18.28
C VAL A 245 2.68 14.56 -18.03
N ILE A 246 1.87 14.61 -16.96
CA ILE A 246 0.93 13.54 -16.59
C ILE A 246 -0.16 13.42 -17.65
N THR A 247 -0.75 14.53 -18.10
CA THR A 247 -1.80 14.48 -19.13
C THR A 247 -1.29 13.86 -20.42
N LYS A 248 -0.08 14.23 -20.86
CA LYS A 248 0.54 13.64 -22.05
C LYS A 248 0.82 12.15 -21.86
N LEU A 249 1.46 11.77 -20.75
CA LEU A 249 1.77 10.37 -20.44
C LEU A 249 0.51 9.50 -20.37
N PHE A 250 -0.55 9.98 -19.73
CA PHE A 250 -1.81 9.22 -19.60
C PHE A 250 -2.54 9.09 -20.93
N ASN A 251 -2.53 10.13 -21.77
CA ASN A 251 -3.12 10.05 -23.11
C ASN A 251 -2.29 9.15 -24.05
N GLU A 252 -0.96 9.10 -23.92
CA GLU A 252 -0.11 8.14 -24.64
C GLU A 252 -0.37 6.70 -24.19
N ILE A 253 -0.51 6.46 -22.87
CA ILE A 253 -0.94 5.17 -22.31
C ILE A 253 -2.31 4.76 -22.86
N PHE A 254 -3.24 5.71 -22.91
CA PHE A 254 -4.60 5.49 -23.38
C PHE A 254 -4.63 5.16 -24.88
N ALA A 255 -3.87 5.89 -25.70
CA ALA A 255 -3.80 5.68 -27.15
C ALA A 255 -3.13 4.36 -27.54
N ASN A 256 -2.06 3.97 -26.83
CA ASN A 256 -1.29 2.76 -27.15
C ASN A 256 -1.78 1.52 -26.39
N GLU A 257 -2.70 1.69 -25.43
CA GLU A 257 -3.23 0.61 -24.59
C GLU A 257 -2.13 -0.22 -23.89
N VAL A 258 -1.05 0.45 -23.46
CA VAL A 258 0.06 -0.15 -22.71
C VAL A 258 0.06 0.42 -21.30
N ILE A 259 -0.21 -0.42 -20.31
CA ILE A 259 -0.34 -0.03 -18.90
C ILE A 259 0.98 -0.30 -18.18
N PRO A 260 1.51 0.64 -17.37
CA PRO A 260 2.71 0.40 -16.58
C PRO A 260 2.58 -0.81 -15.64
N ILE A 261 3.63 -1.63 -15.55
CA ILE A 261 3.64 -2.89 -14.76
C ILE A 261 3.31 -2.63 -13.29
N GLN A 262 3.73 -1.49 -12.74
CA GLN A 262 3.44 -1.13 -11.36
C GLN A 262 1.93 -1.04 -11.05
N TRP A 263 1.10 -0.72 -12.05
CA TRP A 263 -0.35 -0.54 -11.88
C TRP A 263 -1.10 -1.87 -11.87
N THR A 264 -0.52 -2.92 -12.48
CA THR A 264 -1.11 -4.27 -12.48
C THR A 264 -0.79 -5.04 -11.20
N GLN A 265 0.17 -4.57 -10.41
CA GLN A 265 0.57 -5.20 -9.16
C GLN A 265 -0.34 -4.79 -8.00
N SER A 266 -1.09 -5.75 -7.45
CA SER A 266 -1.85 -5.57 -6.21
C SER A 266 -1.15 -6.23 -5.01
N ASN A 267 -0.88 -5.42 -3.99
CA ASN A 267 -0.11 -5.83 -2.81
C ASN A 267 -1.04 -6.06 -1.61
N ILE A 268 -1.61 -7.26 -1.50
CA ILE A 268 -2.52 -7.64 -0.40
C ILE A 268 -1.74 -8.27 0.75
N HIS A 269 -1.51 -7.50 1.83
CA HIS A 269 -0.70 -7.96 2.99
C HIS A 269 -1.49 -8.11 4.29
N SER A 270 -2.78 -7.75 4.28
CA SER A 270 -3.61 -7.73 5.49
C SER A 270 -3.87 -9.14 6.03
N MET A 271 -4.07 -10.12 5.14
CA MET A 271 -4.33 -11.51 5.50
C MET A 271 -3.08 -12.21 6.06
N GLU A 272 -1.93 -12.09 5.38
CA GLU A 272 -0.67 -12.72 5.81
C GLU A 272 -0.24 -12.25 7.21
N ARG A 273 -0.44 -10.96 7.50
CA ARG A 273 -0.17 -10.39 8.82
C ARG A 273 -1.09 -10.95 9.90
N SER A 274 -2.37 -11.09 9.58
CA SER A 274 -3.37 -11.64 10.49
C SER A 274 -3.13 -13.11 10.81
N MET A 275 -2.76 -13.93 9.82
CA MET A 275 -2.41 -15.36 10.00
C MET A 275 -1.28 -15.56 11.02
N MET A 276 -0.27 -14.68 11.00
CA MET A 276 0.88 -14.74 11.91
C MET A 276 0.67 -13.98 13.23
N GLY A 277 -0.51 -13.39 13.45
CA GLY A 277 -0.77 -12.53 14.62
C GLY A 277 0.06 -11.24 14.65
N ILE A 278 0.65 -10.84 13.52
CA ILE A 278 1.54 -9.69 13.39
C ILE A 278 0.70 -8.43 13.27
N ARG A 279 0.79 -7.55 14.27
CA ARG A 279 0.10 -6.26 14.26
C ARG A 279 0.93 -5.24 13.48
N LYS A 280 0.29 -4.23 12.88
CA LYS A 280 0.99 -3.11 12.18
C LYS A 280 2.08 -2.43 13.05
N LYS A 281 1.96 -2.52 14.38
CA LYS A 281 2.94 -1.98 15.35
C LYS A 281 4.27 -2.75 15.38
N ASP A 282 4.26 -4.02 14.99
CA ASP A 282 5.41 -4.93 15.10
C ASP A 282 6.41 -4.69 13.94
N ARG A 283 6.00 -3.94 12.90
CA ARG A 283 6.83 -3.45 11.78
C ARG A 283 7.77 -4.50 11.16
N VAL A 284 7.35 -5.76 11.16
CA VAL A 284 8.02 -6.86 10.46
C VAL A 284 7.95 -6.60 8.95
N ARG A 285 9.09 -6.75 8.26
CA ARG A 285 9.18 -6.58 6.80
C ARG A 285 8.33 -7.64 6.11
N LEU A 286 7.79 -7.29 4.95
CA LEU A 286 6.93 -8.18 4.20
C LEU A 286 7.66 -9.44 3.72
N GLU A 287 8.92 -9.30 3.29
CA GLU A 287 9.77 -10.42 2.87
C GLU A 287 9.90 -11.47 3.97
N ASP A 288 10.07 -11.05 5.23
CA ASP A 288 10.17 -11.95 6.37
C ASP A 288 8.83 -12.65 6.66
N ILE A 289 7.72 -11.96 6.44
CA ILE A 289 6.38 -12.53 6.57
C ILE A 289 6.17 -13.58 5.48
N ARG A 290 6.48 -13.26 4.22
CA ARG A 290 6.33 -14.19 3.08
C ARG A 290 7.25 -15.40 3.17
N LYS A 291 8.50 -15.23 3.61
CA LYS A 291 9.43 -16.35 3.88
C LYS A 291 8.85 -17.33 4.90
N ASN A 292 8.15 -16.82 5.92
CA ASN A 292 7.58 -17.64 6.99
C ASN A 292 6.20 -18.22 6.65
N THR A 293 5.32 -17.46 6.00
CA THR A 293 3.96 -17.91 5.70
C THR A 293 3.93 -18.90 4.53
N LYS A 294 4.89 -18.82 3.60
CA LYS A 294 4.91 -19.60 2.34
C LYS A 294 3.57 -19.57 1.60
N VAL A 295 2.76 -18.52 1.81
CA VAL A 295 1.46 -18.35 1.17
C VAL A 295 1.70 -18.20 -0.32
N ARG A 296 1.05 -19.05 -1.12
CA ARG A 296 1.16 -19.00 -2.57
C ARG A 296 0.47 -17.75 -3.09
N ASP A 297 1.05 -17.14 -4.11
CA ASP A 297 0.50 -15.95 -4.75
C ASP A 297 -0.92 -16.23 -5.29
N ILE A 298 -1.84 -15.30 -5.05
CA ILE A 298 -3.24 -15.42 -5.45
C ILE A 298 -3.34 -15.53 -6.97
N ALA A 299 -2.52 -14.78 -7.72
CA ALA A 299 -2.50 -14.87 -9.18
C ALA A 299 -2.14 -16.28 -9.65
N THR A 300 -1.11 -16.91 -9.07
CA THR A 300 -0.76 -18.32 -9.37
C THR A 300 -1.90 -19.28 -9.02
N LYS A 301 -2.63 -19.01 -7.93
CA LYS A 301 -3.79 -19.81 -7.53
C LYS A 301 -4.94 -19.68 -8.52
N VAL A 302 -5.25 -18.47 -8.97
CA VAL A 302 -6.28 -18.18 -9.98
C VAL A 302 -5.95 -18.88 -11.31
N ARG A 303 -4.68 -18.80 -11.77
CA ARG A 303 -4.23 -19.50 -12.98
C ARG A 303 -4.39 -21.02 -12.88
N LYS A 304 -3.99 -21.61 -11.76
CA LYS A 304 -4.19 -23.05 -11.48
C LYS A 304 -5.68 -23.42 -11.41
N LEU A 305 -6.54 -22.54 -10.88
CA LEU A 305 -7.99 -22.75 -10.85
C LEU A 305 -8.60 -22.66 -12.24
N LYS A 306 -8.21 -21.68 -13.07
CA LYS A 306 -8.60 -21.58 -14.48
C LYS A 306 -8.28 -22.88 -15.23
N TRP A 307 -7.04 -23.38 -15.08
CA TRP A 307 -6.61 -24.65 -15.68
C TRP A 307 -7.45 -25.84 -15.19
N LYS A 308 -7.68 -25.96 -13.88
CA LYS A 308 -8.52 -27.02 -13.32
C LYS A 308 -9.96 -26.97 -13.79
N TRP A 309 -10.52 -25.77 -13.87
CA TRP A 309 -11.87 -25.51 -14.34
C TRP A 309 -12.03 -25.91 -15.80
N ALA A 310 -11.07 -25.54 -16.66
CA ALA A 310 -11.05 -25.96 -18.05
C ALA A 310 -11.05 -27.49 -18.19
N GLY A 311 -10.21 -28.20 -17.43
CA GLY A 311 -10.24 -29.65 -17.40
C GLY A 311 -11.55 -30.24 -16.86
N HIS A 312 -12.13 -29.63 -15.83
CA HIS A 312 -13.43 -30.05 -15.29
C HIS A 312 -14.53 -29.89 -16.34
N MET A 313 -14.55 -28.77 -17.05
CA MET A 313 -15.50 -28.47 -18.11
C MET A 313 -15.39 -29.48 -19.28
N SER A 314 -14.18 -29.79 -19.75
CA SER A 314 -13.99 -30.74 -20.87
C SER A 314 -14.41 -32.18 -20.52
N ARG A 315 -14.43 -32.53 -19.22
CA ARG A 315 -14.80 -33.87 -18.72
C ARG A 315 -16.22 -33.94 -18.15
N GLY A 316 -16.81 -32.80 -17.81
CA GLY A 316 -18.11 -32.69 -17.17
C GLY A 316 -19.27 -32.96 -18.14
N LYS A 317 -20.39 -33.47 -17.60
CA LYS A 317 -21.67 -33.61 -18.32
C LYS A 317 -22.52 -32.34 -18.26
N GLU A 318 -22.02 -31.26 -17.65
CA GLU A 318 -22.78 -30.04 -17.39
C GLU A 318 -23.03 -29.25 -18.69
N LYS A 319 -24.27 -29.29 -19.17
CA LYS A 319 -24.64 -28.80 -20.51
C LYS A 319 -24.58 -27.28 -20.64
N TRP A 320 -24.84 -26.53 -19.58
CA TRP A 320 -24.94 -25.06 -19.63
C TRP A 320 -23.58 -24.37 -19.52
N SER A 321 -22.79 -24.70 -18.49
CA SER A 321 -21.43 -24.18 -18.32
C SER A 321 -20.59 -24.39 -19.58
N ARG A 322 -20.66 -25.60 -20.16
CA ARG A 322 -19.96 -25.90 -21.40
C ARG A 322 -20.50 -25.09 -22.58
N LYS A 323 -21.83 -25.01 -22.75
CA LYS A 323 -22.46 -24.25 -23.84
C LYS A 323 -22.15 -22.77 -23.79
N VAL A 324 -22.18 -22.12 -22.62
CA VAL A 324 -21.89 -20.68 -22.47
C VAL A 324 -20.42 -20.38 -22.78
N THR A 325 -19.52 -21.26 -22.35
CA THR A 325 -18.08 -21.04 -22.54
C THR A 325 -17.60 -21.43 -23.95
N GLU A 326 -18.21 -22.46 -24.57
CA GLU A 326 -18.01 -22.84 -25.98
C GLU A 326 -18.87 -21.98 -26.94
N TRP A 327 -19.72 -21.08 -26.41
CA TRP A 327 -20.64 -20.29 -27.24
C TRP A 327 -19.82 -19.36 -28.14
N TYR A 328 -19.91 -19.62 -29.44
CA TYR A 328 -19.18 -18.89 -30.45
C TYR A 328 -20.15 -18.36 -31.51
N PRO A 329 -20.26 -17.03 -31.73
CA PRO A 329 -21.00 -16.50 -32.87
C PRO A 329 -20.27 -16.90 -34.16
N ARG A 330 -20.71 -17.99 -34.79
CA ARG A 330 -20.09 -18.55 -36.02
C ARG A 330 -20.09 -17.59 -37.20
N ASN A 331 -20.93 -16.56 -37.17
CA ASN A 331 -21.15 -15.63 -38.27
C ASN A 331 -20.35 -14.32 -38.11
N GLY A 332 -19.57 -14.16 -37.03
CA GLY A 332 -18.76 -12.98 -36.78
C GLY A 332 -17.29 -13.20 -37.11
N ILE A 333 -16.76 -12.45 -38.08
CA ILE A 333 -15.32 -12.36 -38.32
C ILE A 333 -14.74 -11.37 -37.28
N ARG A 334 -13.63 -11.70 -36.61
CA ARG A 334 -12.97 -10.74 -35.69
C ARG A 334 -12.46 -9.55 -36.51
N LYS A 335 -12.71 -8.32 -36.04
CA LYS A 335 -12.11 -7.11 -36.61
C LYS A 335 -10.58 -7.29 -36.67
N ARG A 336 -9.94 -6.93 -37.79
CA ARG A 336 -8.47 -6.94 -37.92
C ARG A 336 -7.88 -5.93 -36.93
N GLY A 337 -6.84 -6.32 -36.19
CA GLY A 337 -6.22 -5.48 -35.15
C GLY A 337 -5.89 -6.28 -33.88
N ARG A 338 -6.14 -5.70 -32.71
CA ARG A 338 -5.91 -6.29 -31.37
C ARG A 338 -7.23 -6.71 -30.70
N PRO A 339 -7.89 -7.80 -31.15
CA PRO A 339 -9.14 -8.22 -30.54
C PRO A 339 -8.90 -8.68 -29.08
N ARG A 340 -9.84 -8.36 -28.17
CA ARG A 340 -9.79 -8.78 -26.76
C ARG A 340 -9.55 -10.29 -26.62
N GLN A 341 -8.63 -10.69 -25.76
CA GLN A 341 -8.35 -12.11 -25.50
C GLN A 341 -9.59 -12.83 -24.96
N ARG A 342 -9.87 -14.00 -25.50
CA ARG A 342 -10.93 -14.88 -25.00
C ARG A 342 -10.40 -15.70 -23.84
N TRP A 343 -11.33 -16.16 -23.02
CA TRP A 343 -11.00 -17.05 -21.91
C TRP A 343 -10.21 -18.30 -22.35
N GLU A 344 -10.51 -18.84 -23.54
CA GLU A 344 -9.85 -20.03 -24.11
C GLU A 344 -8.50 -19.75 -24.79
N ASP A 345 -8.18 -18.50 -25.15
CA ASP A 345 -7.02 -18.18 -25.99
C ASP A 345 -5.71 -18.63 -25.31
N ASP A 346 -5.55 -18.39 -24.01
CA ASP A 346 -4.39 -18.86 -23.23
C ASP A 346 -4.28 -20.40 -23.18
N LEU A 347 -5.42 -21.10 -23.16
CA LEU A 347 -5.45 -22.56 -23.12
C LEU A 347 -5.02 -23.14 -24.47
N VAL A 348 -5.46 -22.51 -25.57
CA VAL A 348 -5.08 -22.87 -26.93
C VAL A 348 -3.61 -22.55 -27.21
N LYS A 349 -3.11 -21.40 -26.74
CA LYS A 349 -1.71 -21.00 -26.91
C LYS A 349 -0.75 -21.94 -26.18
N PHE A 350 -1.14 -22.42 -24.99
CA PHE A 350 -0.31 -23.34 -24.20
C PHE A 350 -0.46 -24.84 -24.56
N ALA A 351 -1.68 -25.36 -24.70
CA ALA A 351 -1.94 -26.79 -24.93
C ALA A 351 -2.43 -27.12 -26.35
N GLY A 352 -2.43 -26.13 -27.25
CA GLY A 352 -2.81 -26.27 -28.65
C GLY A 352 -4.33 -26.25 -28.89
N VAL A 353 -4.70 -26.22 -30.17
CA VAL A 353 -6.12 -26.18 -30.61
C VAL A 353 -6.93 -27.37 -30.09
N THR A 354 -6.26 -28.51 -29.84
CA THR A 354 -6.87 -29.72 -29.27
C THR A 354 -6.70 -29.83 -27.76
N TRP A 355 -6.55 -28.73 -27.03
CA TRP A 355 -6.42 -28.73 -25.56
C TRP A 355 -7.53 -29.52 -24.87
N ASN A 356 -8.76 -29.51 -25.43
CA ASN A 356 -9.89 -30.32 -24.95
C ASN A 356 -9.62 -31.83 -24.93
N ARG A 357 -8.76 -32.36 -25.82
CA ARG A 357 -8.35 -33.77 -25.83
C ARG A 357 -7.34 -34.06 -24.73
N VAL A 358 -6.36 -33.17 -24.56
CA VAL A 358 -5.38 -33.22 -23.47
C VAL A 358 -6.08 -33.13 -22.11
N ALA A 359 -7.10 -32.28 -22.02
CA ALA A 359 -7.94 -32.10 -20.85
C ALA A 359 -8.78 -33.34 -20.50
N LYS A 360 -9.01 -34.29 -21.41
CA LYS A 360 -9.68 -35.56 -21.07
C LYS A 360 -8.79 -36.47 -20.23
N ASP A 361 -7.49 -36.46 -20.47
CA ASP A 361 -6.53 -37.17 -19.62
C ASP A 361 -6.30 -36.39 -18.32
N ARG A 362 -6.81 -36.92 -17.21
CA ARG A 362 -6.71 -36.27 -15.91
C ARG A 362 -5.27 -36.18 -15.40
N ASN A 363 -4.43 -37.15 -15.75
CA ASN A 363 -3.05 -37.22 -15.26
C ASN A 363 -2.17 -36.23 -16.01
N GLU A 364 -2.27 -36.23 -17.35
CA GLU A 364 -1.51 -35.29 -18.18
C GLU A 364 -1.96 -33.84 -17.95
N TRP A 365 -3.28 -33.61 -17.81
CA TRP A 365 -3.80 -32.28 -17.48
C TRP A 365 -3.31 -31.77 -16.12
N LYS A 366 -3.20 -32.66 -15.12
CA LYS A 366 -2.68 -32.30 -13.79
C LYS A 366 -1.17 -32.04 -13.81
N ARG A 367 -0.41 -32.79 -14.62
CA ARG A 367 1.04 -32.59 -14.79
C ARG A 367 1.35 -31.21 -15.37
N LEU A 368 0.55 -30.77 -16.34
CA LEU A 368 0.70 -29.48 -17.00
C LEU A 368 0.23 -28.28 -16.17
N GLU A 369 -0.40 -28.49 -15.01
CA GLU A 369 -0.96 -27.42 -14.17
C GLU A 369 0.11 -26.40 -13.71
N GLU A 370 1.29 -26.89 -13.31
CA GLU A 370 2.37 -26.00 -12.85
C GLU A 370 3.02 -25.29 -14.03
N ALA A 371 3.27 -26.02 -15.11
CA ALA A 371 3.83 -25.47 -16.34
C ALA A 371 2.93 -24.37 -16.96
N PHE A 372 1.60 -24.56 -16.96
CA PHE A 372 0.67 -23.54 -17.44
C PHE A 372 0.71 -22.27 -16.58
N ALA A 373 0.70 -22.44 -15.25
CA ALA A 373 0.74 -21.30 -14.35
C ALA A 373 2.05 -20.51 -14.50
N ASP A 374 3.19 -21.19 -14.61
CA ASP A 374 4.50 -20.56 -14.77
C ASP A 374 4.67 -19.93 -16.16
N TRP A 375 4.19 -20.61 -17.21
CA TRP A 375 4.18 -20.08 -18.58
C TRP A 375 3.35 -18.80 -18.69
N GLN A 376 2.12 -18.77 -18.16
CA GLN A 376 1.30 -17.56 -18.20
C GLN A 376 1.95 -16.44 -17.38
N SER A 377 2.61 -16.78 -16.28
CA SER A 377 3.43 -15.83 -15.52
C SER A 377 4.59 -15.25 -16.33
N ALA A 378 5.21 -16.04 -17.21
CA ALA A 378 6.31 -15.59 -18.06
C ALA A 378 5.80 -14.81 -19.28
N GLU A 379 4.67 -15.21 -19.85
CA GLU A 379 4.04 -14.54 -20.98
C GLU A 379 3.50 -13.16 -20.61
N ASP A 380 2.89 -13.04 -19.43
CA ASP A 380 2.55 -11.73 -18.82
C ASP A 380 3.79 -10.83 -18.61
N ASN A 381 5.00 -11.38 -18.67
CA ASN A 381 6.28 -10.63 -18.61
C ASN A 381 6.97 -10.47 -19.98
N VAL A 382 6.61 -11.25 -21.01
CA VAL A 382 7.29 -11.31 -22.32
C VAL A 382 6.46 -10.67 -23.43
N ASP A 383 5.12 -10.71 -23.39
CA ASP A 383 4.24 -9.94 -24.30
C ASP A 383 4.32 -8.40 -24.04
N PHE A 384 5.32 -7.96 -23.26
CA PHE A 384 5.63 -6.58 -22.87
C PHE A 384 7.12 -6.19 -23.08
N ILE A 385 7.88 -7.00 -23.81
CA ILE A 385 9.16 -6.58 -24.45
C ILE A 385 8.86 -6.31 -25.92
#